data_AF-A0A830HAD2-F1
#
_entry.id   AF-A0A830HAD2-F1
#
_cell.length_a   1.000
_cell.length_b   1.000
_cell.length_c   1.000
_cell.angle_alpha   90.00
_cell.angle_beta   90.00
_cell.angle_gamma   90.00
#
_symmetry.space_group_name_H-M   'P 1'
#
loop_
_entity.id
_entity.type
_entity.pdbx_description
1 polymer ?
#
loop_
_entity_poly.entity_id
_entity_poly.type
_entity_poly.pdbx_seq_one_letter_code
_entity_poly.pdbx_strand_id
1 'polypeptide(L)'
;MSSSSDSELRARVLADPASMPPGAYAQLLDGLNLHAPLDMARDEQMAVDVVTQLQEQLELIGKHAYNFVGSLTRDAPPVAADGTPVETAGAVPAYTPADLAAQVVGASQRFDALASSLPPGGGSSAVRASDASDAGIAALMAENESLGRELQRELSEAEGVLASVRARFVDEADNMSKNVHR
;
A
#
# COMPACT_ATOMS: atom_id res chain seq x y z
N MET A 1 -7.75 5.77 38.21
CA MET A 1 -6.65 5.58 39.20
C MET A 1 -5.42 4.89 38.60
N SER A 2 -5.47 4.39 37.36
CA SER A 2 -4.36 3.67 36.70
C SER A 2 -3.18 4.51 36.20
N SER A 3 -3.34 5.84 36.08
CA SER A 3 -2.30 6.73 35.54
C SER A 3 -1.14 7.00 36.52
N SER A 4 -1.36 6.85 37.83
CA SER A 4 -0.33 7.13 38.83
C SER A 4 0.65 5.96 39.01
N SER A 5 0.20 4.74 38.71
CA SER A 5 1.04 3.53 38.83
C SER A 5 1.97 3.36 37.64
N ASP A 6 1.54 3.78 36.45
CA ASP A 6 2.34 3.71 35.21
C ASP A 6 3.51 4.70 35.20
N SER A 7 3.31 5.90 35.77
CA SER A 7 4.37 6.89 35.91
C SER A 7 5.40 6.50 36.97
N GLU A 8 4.96 5.89 38.08
CA GLU A 8 5.85 5.35 39.12
C GLU A 8 6.64 4.13 38.65
N LEU A 9 6.03 3.26 37.83
CA LEU A 9 6.71 2.14 37.18
C LEU A 9 7.78 2.64 36.20
N ARG A 10 7.46 3.63 35.35
CA ARG A 10 8.43 4.27 34.44
C ARG A 10 9.61 4.92 35.19
N ALA A 11 9.33 5.62 36.29
CA ALA A 11 10.36 6.27 37.10
C ALA A 11 11.27 5.27 37.83
N ARG A 12 10.72 4.13 38.29
CA ARG A 12 11.52 3.03 38.89
C ARG A 12 12.33 2.25 37.86
N VAL A 13 11.79 2.05 36.65
CA VAL A 13 12.45 1.32 35.55
C VAL A 13 13.68 2.06 35.02
N LEU A 14 13.69 3.40 35.05
CA LEU A 14 14.85 4.24 34.70
C LEU A 14 15.95 4.25 35.77
N ALA A 15 15.64 3.90 37.02
CA ALA A 15 16.57 3.99 38.15
C ALA A 15 17.32 2.67 38.43
N ASP A 16 16.74 1.52 38.09
CA ASP A 16 17.38 0.20 38.29
C ASP A 16 16.90 -0.84 37.25
N PRO A 17 17.65 -1.03 36.15
CA PRO A 17 17.30 -1.99 35.09
C PRO A 17 17.42 -3.46 35.54
N ALA A 18 18.03 -3.74 36.70
CA ALA A 18 18.19 -5.11 37.21
C ALA A 18 16.95 -5.63 37.98
N SER A 19 15.96 -4.77 38.26
CA SER A 19 14.76 -5.15 39.04
C SER A 19 13.51 -5.45 38.18
N MET A 20 13.65 -5.60 36.85
CA MET A 20 12.50 -5.83 35.99
C MET A 20 11.75 -7.15 36.28
N PRO A 21 10.42 -7.11 36.46
CA PRO A 21 9.62 -8.33 36.47
C PRO A 21 9.56 -8.93 35.05
N PRO A 22 9.65 -10.26 34.90
CA PRO A 22 9.54 -10.91 33.61
C PRO A 22 8.18 -10.61 32.98
N GLY A 23 8.18 -9.97 31.81
CA GLY A 23 6.97 -9.56 31.08
C GLY A 23 6.77 -8.05 30.91
N ALA A 24 7.54 -7.21 31.62
CA ALA A 24 7.45 -5.75 31.49
C ALA A 24 7.79 -5.23 30.08
N TYR A 25 8.71 -5.91 29.37
CA TYR A 25 9.04 -5.61 27.98
C TYR A 25 7.86 -5.83 27.02
N ALA A 26 7.04 -6.86 27.25
CA ALA A 26 5.91 -7.18 26.38
C ALA A 26 4.80 -6.12 26.47
N GLN A 27 4.57 -5.54 27.65
CA GLN A 27 3.57 -4.50 27.86
C GLN A 27 3.99 -3.14 27.30
N LEU A 28 5.30 -2.85 27.24
CA LEU A 28 5.84 -1.66 26.56
C LEU A 28 5.78 -1.77 25.03
N LEU A 29 5.93 -2.99 24.50
CA LEU A 29 5.88 -3.25 23.07
C LEU A 29 4.45 -3.29 22.51
N ASP A 30 3.45 -3.65 23.32
CA ASP A 30 2.03 -3.69 22.91
C ASP A 30 1.44 -2.29 22.64
N GLY A 31 2.07 -1.23 23.16
CA GLY A 31 1.71 0.17 22.88
C GLY A 31 2.30 0.74 21.58
N LEU A 32 3.27 0.05 20.98
CA LEU A 32 3.91 0.46 19.72
C LEU A 32 3.19 -0.23 18.57
N ASN A 33 2.10 0.36 18.12
CA ASN A 33 1.25 -0.09 17.01
C ASN A 33 2.04 -0.10 15.68
N LEU A 34 2.88 -1.11 15.49
CA LEU A 34 3.84 -1.24 14.38
C LEU A 34 3.21 -1.75 13.06
N HIS A 35 1.91 -1.58 12.85
CA HIS A 35 1.18 -2.19 11.73
C HIS A 35 0.81 -1.24 10.57
N ALA A 36 1.14 0.05 10.66
CA ALA A 36 0.72 1.04 9.65
C ALA A 36 1.53 1.12 8.33
N PRO A 37 2.85 0.83 8.24
CA PRO A 37 3.63 1.25 7.07
C PRO A 37 3.52 0.33 5.82
N LEU A 38 2.79 -0.78 5.88
CA LEU A 38 2.69 -1.72 4.74
C LEU A 38 1.51 -1.47 3.79
N ASP A 39 0.47 -0.77 4.23
CA ASP A 39 -0.74 -0.59 3.41
C ASP A 39 -0.59 0.55 2.38
N MET A 40 0.18 1.59 2.67
CA MET A 40 0.29 2.76 1.79
C MET A 40 1.14 2.51 0.53
N ALA A 41 2.22 1.73 0.63
CA ALA A 41 3.05 1.37 -0.53
C ALA A 41 2.32 0.42 -1.50
N ARG A 42 1.37 -0.35 -0.98
CA ARG A 42 0.53 -1.24 -1.77
C ARG A 42 -0.49 -0.46 -2.61
N ASP A 43 -1.06 0.61 -2.05
CA ASP A 43 -2.06 1.42 -2.75
C ASP A 43 -1.47 2.20 -3.94
N GLU A 44 -0.26 2.75 -3.81
CA GLU A 44 0.40 3.43 -4.94
C GLU A 44 0.85 2.46 -6.04
N GLN A 45 1.38 1.28 -5.67
CA GLN A 45 1.71 0.24 -6.66
C GLN A 45 0.46 -0.32 -7.33
N MET A 46 -0.65 -0.50 -6.60
CA MET A 46 -1.93 -0.89 -7.17
C MET A 46 -2.48 0.18 -8.12
N ALA A 47 -2.36 1.48 -7.81
CA ALA A 47 -2.87 2.53 -8.69
C ALA A 47 -2.12 2.61 -10.04
N VAL A 48 -0.79 2.48 -10.04
CA VAL A 48 0.02 2.46 -11.28
C VAL A 48 -0.26 1.20 -12.11
N ASP A 49 -0.51 0.07 -11.46
CA ASP A 49 -0.91 -1.18 -12.10
C ASP A 49 -2.33 -1.08 -12.68
N VAL A 50 -3.29 -0.50 -11.94
CA VAL A 50 -4.68 -0.33 -12.39
C VAL A 50 -4.81 0.58 -13.62
N VAL A 51 -4.03 1.66 -13.72
CA VAL A 51 -4.03 2.50 -14.93
C VAL A 51 -3.52 1.74 -16.15
N THR A 52 -2.48 0.92 -15.98
CA THR A 52 -1.96 0.05 -17.07
C THR A 52 -3.02 -0.99 -17.47
N GLN A 53 -3.66 -1.63 -16.50
CA GLN A 53 -4.75 -2.58 -16.74
C GLN A 53 -5.96 -1.93 -17.43
N LEU A 54 -6.31 -0.68 -17.10
CA LEU A 54 -7.36 0.07 -17.78
C LEU A 54 -7.04 0.32 -19.26
N GLN A 55 -5.78 0.63 -19.57
CA GLN A 55 -5.33 0.83 -20.95
C GLN A 55 -5.40 -0.46 -21.76
N GLU A 56 -4.90 -1.56 -21.21
CA GLU A 56 -4.98 -2.89 -21.84
C GLU A 56 -6.45 -3.32 -22.06
N GLN A 57 -7.31 -3.05 -21.08
CA GLN A 57 -8.72 -3.40 -21.16
C GLN A 57 -9.47 -2.57 -22.21
N LEU A 58 -9.11 -1.29 -22.37
CA LEU A 58 -9.64 -0.43 -23.43
C LEU A 58 -9.20 -0.93 -24.82
N GLU A 59 -7.94 -1.35 -24.96
CA GLU A 59 -7.43 -1.95 -26.20
C GLU A 59 -8.19 -3.25 -26.54
N LEU A 60 -8.49 -4.07 -25.53
CA LEU A 60 -9.25 -5.30 -25.69
C LEU A 60 -10.71 -5.05 -26.13
N ILE A 61 -11.39 -4.05 -25.55
CA ILE A 61 -12.72 -3.61 -25.99
C ILE A 61 -12.67 -3.19 -27.47
N GLY A 62 -11.65 -2.42 -27.87
CA GLY A 62 -11.45 -2.01 -29.25
C GLY A 62 -11.31 -3.20 -30.21
N LYS A 63 -10.51 -4.20 -29.84
CA LYS A 63 -10.35 -5.45 -30.62
C LYS A 63 -11.66 -6.23 -30.74
N HIS A 64 -12.41 -6.38 -29.65
CA HIS A 64 -13.70 -7.08 -29.67
C HIS A 64 -14.74 -6.34 -30.52
N ALA A 65 -14.82 -5.01 -30.40
CA ALA A 65 -15.73 -4.18 -31.18
C ALA A 65 -15.40 -4.25 -32.68
N TYR A 66 -14.11 -4.18 -33.05
CA TYR A 66 -13.67 -4.32 -34.43
C TYR A 66 -14.05 -5.70 -35.00
N ASN A 67 -13.79 -6.78 -34.27
CA ASN A 67 -14.14 -8.14 -34.69
C ASN A 67 -15.66 -8.32 -34.79
N PHE A 68 -16.42 -7.75 -33.86
CA PHE A 68 -17.88 -7.79 -33.88
C PHE A 68 -18.45 -7.10 -35.13
N VAL A 69 -18.08 -5.85 -35.37
CA VAL A 69 -18.54 -5.09 -36.56
C VAL A 69 -18.04 -5.74 -37.86
N GLY A 70 -16.79 -6.19 -37.88
CA GLY A 70 -16.21 -6.90 -39.02
C GLY A 70 -16.97 -8.19 -39.34
N SER A 71 -17.33 -8.98 -38.33
CA SER A 71 -18.13 -10.18 -38.53
C SER A 71 -19.54 -9.88 -39.02
N LEU A 72 -20.20 -8.85 -38.48
CA LEU A 72 -21.54 -8.44 -38.91
C LEU A 72 -21.56 -8.02 -40.38
N THR A 73 -20.57 -7.26 -40.81
CA THR A 73 -20.49 -6.76 -42.19
C THR A 73 -20.07 -7.84 -43.18
N ARG A 74 -19.16 -8.74 -42.79
CA ARG A 74 -18.70 -9.85 -43.61
C ARG A 74 -19.76 -10.93 -43.77
N ASP A 75 -20.48 -11.25 -42.68
CA ASP A 75 -21.43 -12.35 -42.62
C ASP A 75 -22.89 -11.87 -42.82
N ALA A 76 -23.08 -10.59 -43.17
CA ALA A 76 -24.40 -10.04 -43.49
C ALA A 76 -25.00 -10.76 -44.70
N PRO A 77 -26.20 -11.36 -44.58
CA PRO A 77 -26.87 -11.95 -45.72
C PRO A 77 -27.26 -10.86 -46.73
N PRO A 78 -27.15 -11.11 -48.04
CA PRO A 78 -27.65 -10.19 -49.04
C PRO A 78 -29.17 -10.06 -48.93
N VAL A 79 -29.66 -8.82 -48.98
CA VAL A 79 -31.08 -8.48 -48.90
C VAL A 79 -31.47 -7.76 -50.18
N ALA A 80 -32.58 -8.16 -50.80
CA ALA A 80 -33.13 -7.48 -51.97
C ALA A 80 -33.66 -6.09 -51.59
N ALA A 81 -33.89 -5.23 -52.60
CA ALA A 81 -34.33 -3.84 -52.37
C ALA A 81 -35.70 -3.73 -51.66
N ASP A 82 -36.49 -4.80 -51.68
CA ASP A 82 -37.77 -4.94 -50.99
C ASP A 82 -37.66 -5.51 -49.56
N GLY A 83 -36.43 -5.79 -49.10
CA GLY A 83 -36.17 -6.36 -47.77
C GLY A 83 -36.22 -7.88 -47.72
N THR A 84 -36.43 -8.58 -48.84
CA THR A 84 -36.48 -10.04 -48.83
C THR A 84 -35.07 -10.65 -48.74
N PRO A 85 -34.83 -11.63 -47.84
CA PRO A 85 -33.56 -12.33 -47.76
C PRO A 85 -33.28 -13.07 -49.06
N VAL A 86 -32.10 -12.87 -49.64
CA VAL A 86 -31.65 -13.65 -50.79
C VAL A 86 -30.93 -14.88 -50.25
N GLU A 87 -31.48 -16.07 -50.51
CA GLU A 87 -30.83 -17.32 -50.10
C GLU A 87 -29.48 -17.47 -50.80
N THR A 88 -28.41 -17.45 -50.01
CA THR A 88 -27.06 -17.78 -50.45
C THR A 88 -26.53 -18.91 -49.57
N ALA A 89 -25.79 -19.85 -50.16
CA ALA A 89 -25.09 -20.89 -49.43
C ALA A 89 -23.91 -20.27 -48.67
N GLY A 90 -24.20 -19.68 -47.51
CA GLY A 90 -23.21 -19.03 -46.64
C GLY A 90 -22.52 -20.01 -45.71
N ALA A 91 -21.23 -19.79 -45.46
CA ALA A 91 -20.46 -20.53 -44.45
C ALA A 91 -21.02 -20.26 -43.04
N VAL A 92 -21.11 -21.32 -42.22
CA VAL A 92 -21.53 -21.18 -40.81
C VAL A 92 -20.40 -20.46 -40.05
N PRO A 93 -20.67 -19.29 -39.43
CA PRO A 93 -19.64 -18.56 -38.70
C PRO A 93 -19.21 -19.32 -37.45
N ALA A 94 -17.92 -19.24 -37.12
CA ALA A 94 -17.35 -19.89 -35.93
C ALA A 94 -17.84 -19.29 -34.60
N TYR A 95 -18.31 -18.04 -34.62
CA TYR A 95 -18.88 -17.34 -33.48
C TYR A 95 -20.17 -16.65 -33.91
N THR A 96 -21.19 -16.66 -33.05
CA THR A 96 -22.41 -15.92 -33.32
C THR A 96 -22.22 -14.44 -32.98
N PRO A 97 -23.03 -13.53 -33.56
CA PRO A 97 -23.04 -12.12 -33.15
C PRO A 97 -23.30 -11.95 -31.65
N ALA A 98 -24.09 -12.84 -31.03
CA ALA A 98 -24.36 -12.81 -29.60
C ALA A 98 -23.10 -13.12 -28.77
N ASP A 99 -22.28 -14.09 -29.20
CA ASP A 99 -21.03 -14.45 -28.51
C ASP A 99 -20.03 -13.30 -28.54
N LEU A 100 -19.92 -12.61 -29.68
CA LEU A 100 -19.03 -11.47 -29.85
C LEU A 100 -19.54 -10.23 -29.10
N ALA A 101 -20.86 -9.99 -29.08
CA ALA A 101 -21.46 -8.94 -28.26
C ALA A 101 -21.23 -9.20 -26.76
N ALA A 102 -21.33 -10.45 -26.30
CA ALA A 102 -21.05 -10.82 -24.92
C ALA A 102 -19.58 -10.54 -24.53
N GLN A 103 -18.63 -10.73 -25.47
CA GLN A 103 -17.22 -10.38 -25.24
C GLN A 103 -17.01 -8.87 -25.05
N VAL A 104 -17.65 -8.03 -25.87
CA VAL A 104 -17.59 -6.57 -25.74
C VAL A 104 -18.16 -6.14 -24.39
N VAL A 105 -19.38 -6.60 -24.06
CA VAL A 105 -20.06 -6.24 -22.81
C VAL A 105 -19.26 -6.72 -21.59
N GLY A 106 -18.77 -7.96 -21.61
CA GLY A 106 -17.94 -8.50 -20.53
C GLY A 106 -16.63 -7.72 -20.37
N ALA A 107 -16.02 -7.27 -21.46
CA ALA A 107 -14.84 -6.44 -21.40
C ALA A 107 -15.14 -5.03 -20.84
N SER A 108 -16.27 -4.42 -21.22
CA SER A 108 -16.73 -3.14 -20.66
C SER A 108 -17.03 -3.22 -19.16
N GLN A 109 -17.68 -4.29 -18.70
CA GLN A 109 -17.94 -4.48 -17.27
C GLN A 109 -16.66 -4.58 -16.44
N ARG A 110 -15.62 -5.23 -16.97
CA ARG A 110 -14.30 -5.29 -16.32
C ARG A 110 -13.61 -3.92 -16.29
N PHE A 111 -13.74 -3.13 -17.36
CA PHE A 111 -13.26 -1.75 -17.37
C PHE A 111 -13.96 -0.90 -16.31
N ASP A 112 -15.28 -1.01 -16.18
CA ASP A 112 -16.05 -0.29 -15.16
C ASP A 112 -15.66 -0.69 -13.74
N ALA A 113 -15.39 -1.97 -13.51
CA ALA A 113 -14.90 -2.47 -12.23
C ALA A 113 -13.50 -1.92 -11.89
N LEU A 114 -12.58 -1.89 -12.86
CA LEU A 114 -11.25 -1.31 -12.69
C LEU A 114 -11.32 0.20 -12.47
N ALA A 115 -12.17 0.92 -13.21
CA ALA A 115 -12.35 2.36 -13.06
C ALA A 115 -12.92 2.71 -11.67
N SER A 116 -13.80 1.86 -11.13
CA SER A 116 -14.35 2.03 -9.78
C SER A 116 -13.34 1.74 -8.67
N SER A 117 -12.24 1.04 -8.97
CA SER A 117 -11.16 0.76 -8.02
C SER A 117 -10.11 1.87 -7.93
N LEU A 118 -10.19 2.88 -8.80
CA LEU A 118 -9.28 4.02 -8.76
C LEU A 118 -9.46 4.79 -7.44
N PRO A 119 -8.35 5.24 -6.81
CA PRO A 119 -8.43 6.06 -5.61
C PRO A 119 -9.30 7.31 -5.84
N PRO A 120 -10.07 7.74 -4.82
CA PRO A 120 -10.94 8.90 -4.90
C PRO A 120 -10.09 10.18 -5.13
N GLY A 121 -9.94 10.56 -6.41
CA GLY A 121 -9.09 11.69 -6.83
C GLY A 121 -8.86 11.77 -8.34
N GLY A 122 -9.02 10.66 -9.08
CA GLY A 122 -8.73 10.60 -10.51
C GLY A 122 -9.71 11.29 -11.47
N GLY A 123 -10.90 11.68 -11.02
CA GLY A 123 -11.94 12.26 -11.88
C GLY A 123 -12.30 13.69 -11.49
N SER A 124 -12.02 14.66 -12.36
CA SER A 124 -12.46 16.08 -12.32
C SER A 124 -11.91 16.99 -11.22
N SER A 125 -11.16 16.47 -10.25
CA SER A 125 -10.54 17.25 -9.18
C SER A 125 -9.03 17.05 -9.11
N ALA A 126 -8.36 16.87 -10.25
CA ALA A 126 -6.90 16.66 -10.31
C ALA A 126 -6.11 17.77 -9.57
N VAL A 127 -6.61 19.01 -9.57
CA VAL A 127 -6.00 20.11 -8.81
C VAL A 127 -6.20 19.94 -7.29
N ARG A 128 -7.40 19.61 -6.80
CA ARG A 128 -7.59 19.39 -5.34
C ARG A 128 -7.05 18.06 -4.85
N ALA A 129 -6.93 17.06 -5.73
CA ALA A 129 -6.26 15.80 -5.45
C ALA A 129 -4.75 16.00 -5.38
N SER A 130 -4.16 16.82 -6.26
CA SER A 130 -2.76 17.26 -6.14
C SER A 130 -2.56 18.02 -4.84
N ASP A 131 -3.38 19.04 -4.55
CA ASP A 131 -3.24 19.85 -3.34
C ASP A 131 -3.41 19.01 -2.05
N ALA A 132 -4.35 18.05 -2.04
CA ALA A 132 -4.55 17.14 -0.93
C ALA A 132 -3.43 16.09 -0.80
N SER A 133 -2.91 15.59 -1.92
CA SER A 133 -1.75 14.70 -1.94
C SER A 133 -0.49 15.43 -1.50
N ASP A 134 -0.25 16.65 -1.96
CA ASP A 134 0.89 17.49 -1.60
C ASP A 134 0.84 17.88 -0.11
N ALA A 135 -0.35 18.21 0.41
CA ALA A 135 -0.56 18.43 1.84
C ALA A 135 -0.35 17.15 2.67
N GLY A 136 -0.80 15.99 2.16
CA GLY A 136 -0.57 14.69 2.76
C GLY A 136 0.92 14.32 2.80
N ILE A 137 1.63 14.52 1.69
CA ILE A 137 3.09 14.32 1.58
C ILE A 137 3.82 15.25 2.55
N ALA A 138 3.47 16.53 2.59
CA ALA A 138 4.07 17.49 3.51
C ALA A 138 3.87 17.09 4.98
N ALA A 139 2.67 16.61 5.34
CA ALA A 139 2.37 16.11 6.68
C ALA A 139 3.20 14.87 7.01
N LEU A 140 3.28 13.91 6.09
CA LEU A 140 4.10 12.70 6.26
C LEU A 140 5.60 13.01 6.36
N MET A 141 6.10 13.97 5.58
CA MET A 141 7.48 14.42 5.68
C MET A 141 7.78 15.08 7.02
N ALA A 142 6.86 15.92 7.52
CA ALA A 142 7.01 16.56 8.82
C ALA A 142 6.96 15.55 9.98
N GLU A 143 6.07 14.57 9.90
CA GLU A 143 6.00 13.46 10.85
C GLU A 143 7.29 12.64 10.82
N ASN A 144 7.77 12.27 9.63
CA ASN A 144 8.98 11.48 9.47
C ASN A 144 10.23 12.22 9.98
N GLU A 145 10.33 13.53 9.74
CA GLU A 145 11.40 14.35 10.30
C GLU A 145 11.31 14.45 11.83
N SER A 146 10.10 14.55 12.38
CA SER A 146 9.88 14.54 13.82
C SER A 146 10.30 13.22 14.45
N LEU A 147 9.89 12.09 13.86
CA LEU A 147 10.26 10.75 14.30
C LEU A 147 11.78 10.53 14.17
N GLY A 148 12.40 11.04 13.10
CA GLY A 148 13.85 10.99 12.93
C GLY A 148 14.60 11.72 14.04
N ARG A 149 14.12 12.90 14.46
CA ARG A 149 14.70 13.64 15.60
C ARG A 149 14.53 12.91 16.92
N GLU A 150 13.35 12.31 17.16
CA GLU A 150 13.08 11.53 18.37
C GLU A 150 14.03 10.32 18.44
N LEU A 151 14.13 9.55 17.35
CA LEU A 151 15.02 8.39 17.26
C LEU A 151 16.49 8.79 17.48
N GLN A 152 16.93 9.90 16.91
CA GLN A 152 18.29 10.40 17.10
C GLN A 152 18.57 10.77 18.57
N ARG A 153 17.58 11.35 19.24
CA ARG A 153 17.67 11.69 20.66
C ARG A 153 17.78 10.43 21.52
N GLU A 154 16.88 9.47 21.32
CA GLU A 154 16.91 8.21 22.07
C GLU A 154 18.23 7.46 21.86
N LEU A 155 18.76 7.47 20.64
CA LEU A 155 20.04 6.83 20.32
C LEU A 155 21.20 7.52 21.05
N SER A 156 21.22 8.86 21.09
CA SER A 156 22.25 9.61 21.83
C SER A 156 22.18 9.36 23.34
N GLU A 157 20.97 9.29 23.90
CA GLU A 157 20.78 8.96 25.32
C GLU A 157 21.26 7.53 25.62
N ALA A 158 20.94 6.57 24.76
CA ALA A 158 21.41 5.18 24.89
C ALA A 158 22.94 5.04 24.77
N GLU A 159 23.56 5.77 23.84
CA GLU A 159 25.02 5.83 23.71
C GLU A 159 25.69 6.41 24.97
N GLY A 160 25.10 7.44 25.57
CA GLY A 160 25.57 8.03 26.83
C GLY A 160 25.51 7.03 27.99
N VAL A 161 24.41 6.27 28.09
CA VAL A 161 24.28 5.19 29.09
C VAL A 161 25.33 4.11 28.87
N LEU A 162 25.53 3.67 27.62
CA LEU A 162 26.53 2.65 27.29
C LEU A 162 27.96 3.11 27.62
N ALA A 163 28.28 4.37 27.35
CA ALA A 163 29.55 4.96 27.73
C ALA A 163 29.75 4.98 29.25
N SER A 164 28.72 5.34 30.02
CA SER A 164 28.75 5.34 31.49
C SER A 164 28.95 3.94 32.06
N VAL A 165 28.21 2.96 31.54
CA VAL A 165 28.34 1.55 31.92
C VAL A 165 29.74 1.03 31.62
N ARG A 166 30.27 1.32 30.43
CA ARG A 166 31.63 0.94 30.04
C ARG A 166 32.69 1.54 30.96
N ALA A 167 32.56 2.82 31.33
CA ALA A 167 33.50 3.47 32.24
C ALA A 167 33.50 2.80 33.62
N ARG A 168 32.31 2.52 34.18
CA ARG A 168 32.19 1.81 35.45
C ARG A 168 32.82 0.41 35.42
N PHE A 169 32.67 -0.32 34.32
CA PHE A 169 33.33 -1.62 34.16
C PHE A 169 34.85 -1.52 34.13
N VAL A 170 35.41 -0.49 33.49
CA VAL A 170 36.86 -0.25 33.46
C VAL A 170 37.37 0.11 34.86
N ASP A 171 36.69 1.02 35.56
CA ASP A 171 37.05 1.43 36.91
C ASP A 171 37.02 0.25 37.89
N GLU A 172 36.00 -0.60 37.81
CA GLU A 172 35.88 -1.79 38.65
C GLU A 172 36.96 -2.84 38.33
N ALA A 173 37.28 -3.05 37.04
CA ALA A 173 38.36 -3.94 36.64
C ALA A 173 39.73 -3.46 37.16
N ASP A 174 40.00 -2.15 37.11
CA ASP A 174 41.21 -1.54 37.65
C ASP A 174 41.28 -1.66 39.18
N ASN A 175 40.14 -1.51 39.86
CA ASN A 175 40.07 -1.65 41.32
C ASN A 175 40.31 -3.10 41.74
N MET A 176 39.75 -4.07 41.01
CA MET A 176 39.99 -5.49 41.24
C MET A 176 41.45 -5.87 41.01
N SER A 177 42.09 -5.34 39.96
CA SER A 177 43.53 -5.53 39.70
C SER A 177 44.42 -5.03 40.86
N LYS A 178 44.09 -3.86 41.44
CA LYS A 178 44.83 -3.29 42.58
C LYS A 178 44.64 -4.08 43.88
N ASN A 179 43.47 -4.68 44.09
CA ASN A 179 43.19 -5.50 45.28
C ASN A 179 43.87 -6.88 45.23
N VAL A 180 44.18 -7.41 44.04
CA VAL A 180 44.86 -8.70 43.86
C VAL A 180 46.38 -8.63 44.11
N HIS A 181 46.98 -7.43 44.07
CA HIS A 181 48.42 -7.22 44.27
C HIS A 181 48.80 -6.74 45.69
N ARG A 182 47.89 -6.84 46.65
CA ARG A 182 48.11 -6.52 48.08
C ARG A 182 48.09 -7.78 48.93
#